data_AF-A0A8B8DET0-F1
#
_entry.id   AF-A0A8B8DET0-F1
#
_cell.length_a   1.000
_cell.length_b   1.000
_cell.length_c   1.000
_cell.angle_alpha   90.00
_cell.angle_beta   90.00
_cell.angle_gamma   90.00
#
_symmetry.space_group_name_H-M   'P 1'
#
loop_
_entity.id
_entity.type
_entity.pdbx_description
1 polymer ?
#
loop_
_entity_poly.entity_id
_entity_poly.type
_entity_poly.pdbx_seq_one_letter_code
_entity_poly.pdbx_strand_id
1 'polypeptide(L)'
;MGKQKRSRQKYHNAAVKPQNSKSKGGEDEAAMEGLETASISGKSALASNVFKNLKIDKEDLVQKLPNDWDTKSAITSTSLKGLHLKKKDRKKLRHELLVQKLDAVEAARKAAKDKKRKQETPVVGDIGLLGEALPTLDMLLKSDQHKKKECNKEKARSIPKEKRRQKQMMKDIELFGQVYNHPSYTSNPRGTIHEHLQNKLKQENDMDL
;
A
#
# COMPACT_ATOMS: atom_id res chain seq x y z
N MET A 1 -7.48 45.28 -7.69
CA MET A 1 -7.14 44.34 -6.59
C MET A 1 -5.95 43.47 -7.00
N GLY A 2 -4.73 43.95 -6.76
CA GLY A 2 -3.50 43.30 -7.22
C GLY A 2 -3.12 42.07 -6.38
N LYS A 3 -2.68 40.99 -7.03
CA LYS A 3 -2.25 39.76 -6.34
C LYS A 3 -0.94 40.01 -5.60
N GLN A 4 -0.99 39.96 -4.27
CA GLN A 4 0.16 40.12 -3.39
C GLN A 4 1.11 38.92 -3.57
N LYS A 5 2.30 39.17 -4.14
CA LYS A 5 3.33 38.14 -4.33
C LYS A 5 4.00 37.83 -2.99
N ARG A 6 3.85 36.61 -2.48
CA ARG A 6 4.56 36.13 -1.29
C ARG A 6 6.07 35.99 -1.57
N SER A 7 6.89 36.44 -0.62
CA SER A 7 8.34 36.23 -0.67
C SER A 7 8.65 34.74 -0.51
N ARG A 8 9.55 34.22 -1.34
CA ARG A 8 10.02 32.84 -1.25
C ARG A 8 11.34 32.84 -0.48
N GLN A 9 11.38 32.15 0.66
CA GLN A 9 12.63 31.88 1.35
C GLN A 9 13.42 30.80 0.58
N LYS A 10 14.74 31.00 0.46
CA LYS A 10 15.67 30.02 -0.10
C LYS A 10 16.27 29.22 1.07
N TYR A 11 16.05 27.91 1.09
CA TYR A 11 16.51 27.00 2.15
C TYR A 11 17.89 26.38 1.87
N HIS A 12 18.63 26.87 0.88
CA HIS A 12 19.94 26.32 0.51
C HIS A 12 21.01 27.39 0.61
N ASN A 13 22.11 27.05 1.30
CA ASN A 13 23.31 27.85 1.37
C ASN A 13 24.02 27.80 0.01
N ALA A 14 24.44 28.95 -0.51
CA ALA A 14 25.16 29.01 -1.78
C ALA A 14 26.55 28.35 -1.62
N ALA A 15 26.92 27.51 -2.58
CA ALA A 15 28.23 26.87 -2.58
C ALA A 15 29.34 27.92 -2.76
N VAL A 16 30.35 27.87 -1.89
CA VAL A 16 31.56 28.70 -1.99
C VAL A 16 32.39 28.20 -3.16
N LYS A 17 32.54 29.02 -4.20
CA LYS A 17 33.47 28.73 -5.30
C LYS A 17 34.90 28.96 -4.79
N PRO A 18 35.83 28.01 -4.99
CA PRO A 18 37.24 28.29 -4.82
C PRO A 18 37.67 29.35 -5.85
N GLN A 19 38.36 30.38 -5.38
CA GLN A 19 39.00 31.41 -6.20
C GLN A 19 40.06 30.72 -7.06
N ASN A 20 39.76 30.52 -8.34
CA ASN A 20 40.73 30.01 -9.30
C ASN A 20 41.57 31.20 -9.77
N SER A 21 42.76 31.36 -9.20
CA SER A 21 43.80 32.25 -9.74
C SER A 21 44.18 31.73 -11.14
N LYS A 22 44.06 32.61 -12.12
CA LYS A 22 44.62 32.39 -13.45
C LYS A 22 46.15 32.44 -13.37
N SER A 23 46.84 31.37 -13.77
CA SER A 23 48.18 31.47 -14.33
C SER A 23 48.44 30.33 -15.32
N LYS A 24 49.17 30.70 -16.37
CA LYS A 24 49.55 29.91 -17.55
C LYS A 24 50.61 28.87 -17.20
N GLY A 25 50.79 27.89 -18.09
CA GLY A 25 51.58 26.67 -17.91
C GLY A 25 53.11 26.81 -17.89
N GLY A 26 53.78 25.66 -17.82
CA GLY A 26 55.24 25.50 -17.85
C GLY A 26 55.71 24.42 -16.86
N GLU A 27 56.58 23.52 -17.31
CA GLU A 27 56.94 22.23 -16.73
C GLU A 27 58.19 22.27 -15.80
N ASP A 28 58.36 21.18 -15.06
CA ASP A 28 59.59 20.55 -14.50
C ASP A 28 60.21 20.95 -13.13
N GLU A 29 60.00 20.02 -12.19
CA GLU A 29 60.93 19.19 -11.40
C GLU A 29 61.72 19.66 -10.14
N ALA A 30 61.56 18.78 -9.12
CA ALA A 30 62.44 18.34 -8.02
C ALA A 30 62.96 19.29 -6.91
N ALA A 31 62.49 19.05 -5.67
CA ALA A 31 63.21 18.32 -4.58
C ALA A 31 63.01 18.89 -3.15
N MET A 32 62.65 17.98 -2.21
CA MET A 32 63.02 17.88 -0.76
C MET A 32 62.82 19.11 0.18
N GLU A 33 62.39 19.03 1.45
CA GLU A 33 62.16 17.97 2.45
C GLU A 33 61.48 18.60 3.71
N GLY A 34 60.78 17.77 4.51
CA GLY A 34 60.32 18.02 5.90
C GLY A 34 59.01 18.83 6.08
N LEU A 35 58.03 18.48 6.92
CA LEU A 35 57.95 17.58 8.07
C LEU A 35 56.43 17.34 8.38
N GLU A 36 55.97 16.09 8.30
CA GLU A 36 55.09 15.30 9.22
C GLU A 36 54.30 16.09 10.31
N THR A 37 53.00 15.95 10.65
CA THR A 37 51.96 14.87 10.69
C THR A 37 50.60 15.58 10.98
N ALA A 38 49.39 15.05 10.83
CA ALA A 38 48.86 13.70 10.87
C ALA A 38 47.48 13.67 10.18
N SER A 39 47.07 12.48 9.73
CA SER A 39 45.67 12.02 9.60
C SER A 39 45.31 11.48 8.21
N ILE A 40 44.99 10.19 8.23
CA ILE A 40 44.41 9.33 7.19
C ILE A 40 45.41 8.83 6.15
N SER A 41 46.12 7.80 6.59
CA SER A 41 46.72 6.70 5.82
C SER A 41 45.96 6.40 4.52
N GLY A 42 46.69 6.44 3.40
CA GLY A 42 46.30 5.80 2.14
C GLY A 42 46.03 6.73 0.95
N LYS A 43 46.96 7.62 0.58
CA LYS A 43 46.96 8.28 -0.75
C LYS A 43 48.32 8.14 -1.45
N SER A 44 48.58 6.96 -2.02
CA SER A 44 49.58 6.81 -3.08
C SER A 44 49.33 5.54 -3.89
N ALA A 45 48.28 5.51 -4.73
CA ALA A 45 48.15 4.54 -5.83
C ALA A 45 47.00 4.89 -6.79
N LEU A 46 46.85 6.16 -7.21
CA LEU A 46 45.98 6.49 -8.35
C LEU A 46 46.80 6.73 -9.62
N ALA A 47 47.93 6.05 -9.74
CA ALA A 47 48.66 5.95 -11.00
C ALA A 47 48.22 4.68 -11.71
N SER A 48 47.72 4.85 -12.93
CA SER A 48 47.10 3.87 -13.83
C SER A 48 45.64 3.50 -13.49
N ASN A 49 44.81 3.70 -14.51
CA ASN A 49 43.37 3.42 -14.62
C ASN A 49 42.81 2.45 -13.56
N VAL A 50 42.27 3.00 -12.46
CA VAL A 50 41.54 2.28 -11.41
C VAL A 50 40.42 1.39 -11.97
N PHE A 51 39.86 1.80 -13.12
CA PHE A 51 38.77 1.12 -13.80
C PHE A 51 39.21 0.14 -14.90
N LYS A 52 40.52 -0.08 -15.11
CA LYS A 52 41.04 -0.91 -16.22
C LYS A 52 40.53 -2.36 -16.18
N ASN A 53 40.23 -2.86 -14.98
CA ASN A 53 39.74 -4.22 -14.76
C ASN A 53 38.22 -4.29 -14.52
N LEU A 54 37.50 -3.17 -14.60
CA LEU A 54 36.05 -3.14 -14.45
C LEU A 54 35.40 -3.48 -15.79
N LYS A 55 35.04 -4.76 -15.94
CA LYS A 55 34.18 -5.25 -17.02
C LYS A 55 32.74 -4.92 -16.64
N ILE A 56 32.28 -3.77 -17.10
CA ILE A 56 30.88 -3.36 -16.94
C ILE A 56 30.16 -3.76 -18.21
N ASP A 57 29.43 -4.86 -18.15
CA ASP A 57 28.62 -5.31 -19.28
C ASP A 57 27.41 -4.38 -19.44
N LYS A 58 27.08 -4.02 -20.68
CA LYS A 58 26.00 -3.05 -20.97
C LYS A 58 24.65 -3.52 -20.46
N GLU A 59 24.46 -4.83 -20.38
CA GLU A 59 23.23 -5.49 -19.94
C GLU A 59 23.00 -5.28 -18.43
N ASP A 60 24.07 -5.27 -17.63
CA ASP A 60 24.03 -5.02 -16.18
C ASP A 60 23.68 -3.57 -15.84
N LEU A 61 23.89 -2.64 -16.80
CA LEU A 61 23.51 -1.24 -16.68
C LEU A 61 22.03 -0.98 -16.99
N VAL A 62 21.31 -1.94 -17.58
CA VAL A 62 19.89 -1.79 -17.90
C VAL A 62 19.05 -2.10 -16.67
N GLN A 63 19.10 -1.20 -15.68
CA GLN A 63 18.21 -1.27 -14.53
C GLN A 63 16.79 -0.86 -14.95
N LYS A 64 15.96 -1.85 -15.29
CA LYS A 64 14.53 -1.64 -15.47
C LYS A 64 13.91 -1.47 -14.09
N LEU A 65 13.40 -0.27 -13.80
CA LEU A 65 12.52 -0.08 -12.65
C LEU A 65 11.35 -1.08 -12.76
N PRO A 66 10.87 -1.66 -11.65
CA PRO A 66 9.68 -2.49 -11.67
C PRO A 66 8.56 -1.78 -12.44
N ASN A 67 7.85 -2.51 -13.30
CA ASN A 67 6.79 -1.94 -14.15
C ASN A 67 5.71 -1.18 -13.34
N ASP A 68 5.59 -1.50 -12.05
CA ASP A 68 4.68 -0.87 -11.08
C ASP A 68 5.21 0.41 -10.41
N TRP A 69 6.42 0.87 -10.73
CA TRP A 69 6.89 2.14 -10.18
C TRP A 69 6.10 3.33 -10.72
N ASP A 70 5.69 3.26 -11.98
CA ASP A 70 4.95 4.33 -12.67
C ASP A 70 3.41 4.17 -12.54
N THR A 71 2.90 3.05 -12.03
CA THR A 71 1.43 2.84 -11.84
C THR A 71 0.81 3.73 -10.76
N LYS A 72 1.62 4.44 -9.97
CA LYS A 72 1.13 5.48 -9.04
C LYS A 72 0.73 6.77 -9.77
N SER A 73 1.22 6.99 -10.99
CA SER A 73 0.80 8.11 -11.83
C SER A 73 -0.41 7.67 -12.68
N ALA A 74 -1.37 8.57 -12.91
CA ALA A 74 -2.61 8.19 -13.61
C ALA A 74 -2.41 7.91 -15.11
N ILE A 75 -1.27 8.34 -15.68
CA ILE A 75 -0.98 8.19 -17.11
C ILE A 75 0.52 8.15 -17.29
N THR A 76 1.03 6.96 -17.54
CA THR A 76 2.43 6.72 -17.81
C THR A 76 2.70 6.90 -19.30
N SER A 77 3.97 7.03 -19.69
CA SER A 77 4.33 6.92 -21.11
C SER A 77 3.99 5.54 -21.69
N THR A 78 3.84 4.53 -20.81
CA THR A 78 3.51 3.14 -21.14
C THR A 78 2.01 2.88 -21.32
N SER A 79 1.11 3.59 -20.63
CA SER A 79 -0.34 3.39 -20.75
C SER A 79 -0.93 3.88 -22.07
N LEU A 80 -0.28 4.85 -22.71
CA LEU A 80 -0.61 5.33 -24.06
C LEU A 80 0.24 4.68 -25.15
N LYS A 81 1.12 3.74 -24.79
CA LYS A 81 2.02 3.05 -25.71
C LYS A 81 1.21 1.95 -26.41
N GLY A 82 1.11 2.04 -27.73
CA GLY A 82 0.25 1.17 -28.56
C GLY A 82 -0.92 1.90 -29.22
N LEU A 83 -1.31 3.08 -28.72
CA LEU A 83 -2.24 3.97 -29.41
C LEU A 83 -1.47 4.85 -30.41
N HIS A 84 -1.72 4.68 -31.71
CA HIS A 84 -1.17 5.50 -32.80
C HIS A 84 -1.79 6.90 -32.82
N LEU A 85 -1.61 7.66 -31.74
CA LEU A 85 -2.11 9.03 -31.59
C LEU A 85 -1.02 10.05 -31.94
N LYS A 86 -1.43 11.19 -32.53
CA LYS A 86 -0.52 12.32 -32.77
C LYS A 86 -0.04 12.88 -31.43
N LYS A 87 1.15 13.50 -31.43
CA LYS A 87 1.74 14.12 -30.21
C LYS A 87 0.79 15.12 -29.55
N LYS A 88 0.00 15.85 -30.35
CA LYS A 88 -1.02 16.81 -29.86
C LYS A 88 -2.12 16.10 -29.06
N ASP A 89 -2.66 15.01 -29.59
CA ASP A 89 -3.77 14.28 -28.98
C ASP A 89 -3.33 13.56 -27.71
N ARG A 90 -2.13 12.97 -27.72
CA ARG A 90 -1.52 12.41 -26.49
C ARG A 90 -1.36 13.45 -25.38
N LYS A 91 -1.02 14.69 -25.71
CA LYS A 91 -0.90 15.78 -24.72
C LYS A 91 -2.27 16.20 -24.18
N LYS A 92 -3.29 16.29 -25.02
CA LYS A 92 -4.67 16.61 -24.61
C LYS A 92 -5.23 15.54 -23.68
N LEU A 93 -5.13 14.29 -24.08
CA LEU A 93 -5.59 13.15 -23.29
C LEU A 93 -4.90 13.10 -21.92
N ARG A 94 -3.58 13.37 -21.88
CA ARG A 94 -2.85 13.50 -20.61
C ARG A 94 -3.40 14.59 -19.70
N HIS A 95 -3.76 15.73 -20.27
CA HIS A 95 -4.33 16.84 -19.53
C HIS A 95 -5.73 16.52 -19.02
N GLU A 96 -6.60 15.99 -19.88
CA GLU A 96 -7.99 15.64 -19.55
C GLU A 96 -8.07 14.61 -18.43
N LEU A 97 -7.32 13.52 -18.53
CA LEU A 97 -7.26 12.51 -17.48
C LEU A 97 -6.65 13.05 -16.17
N LEU A 98 -5.69 13.98 -16.24
CA LEU A 98 -5.19 14.65 -15.04
C LEU A 98 -6.27 15.52 -14.39
N VAL A 99 -7.02 16.29 -15.18
CA VAL A 99 -8.14 17.12 -14.71
C VAL A 99 -9.22 16.24 -14.08
N GLN A 100 -9.63 15.16 -14.76
CA GLN A 100 -10.59 14.18 -14.22
C GLN A 100 -10.14 13.61 -12.87
N LYS A 101 -8.84 13.32 -12.70
CA LYS A 101 -8.31 12.85 -11.42
C LYS A 101 -8.43 13.91 -10.34
N LEU A 102 -8.10 15.17 -10.65
CA LEU A 102 -8.22 16.27 -9.69
C LEU A 102 -9.69 16.48 -9.28
N ASP A 103 -10.60 16.49 -10.25
CA ASP A 103 -12.03 16.63 -10.03
C ASP A 103 -12.58 15.49 -9.17
N ALA A 104 -12.16 14.24 -9.44
CA ALA A 104 -12.55 13.08 -8.64
C ALA A 104 -12.07 13.19 -7.18
N VAL A 105 -10.85 13.68 -6.96
CA VAL A 105 -10.32 13.92 -5.61
C VAL A 105 -11.07 15.05 -4.89
N GLU A 106 -11.40 16.13 -5.61
CA GLU A 106 -12.18 17.24 -5.05
C GLU A 106 -13.61 16.82 -4.71
N ALA A 107 -14.27 16.08 -5.60
CA ALA A 107 -15.60 15.51 -5.37
C ALA A 107 -15.62 14.58 -4.16
N ALA A 108 -14.62 13.69 -4.03
CA ALA A 108 -14.49 12.81 -2.87
C ALA A 108 -14.29 13.60 -1.56
N ARG A 109 -13.47 14.66 -1.58
CA ARG A 109 -13.27 15.56 -0.42
C ARG A 109 -14.54 16.31 -0.05
N LYS A 110 -15.29 16.82 -1.04
CA LYS A 110 -16.57 17.51 -0.83
C LYS A 110 -17.59 16.55 -0.22
N ALA A 111 -17.78 15.38 -0.80
CA ALA A 111 -18.66 14.34 -0.28
C ALA A 111 -18.30 13.93 1.16
N ALA A 112 -17.01 13.81 1.49
CA ALA A 112 -16.58 13.51 2.86
C ALA A 112 -16.90 14.63 3.85
N LYS A 113 -16.75 15.91 3.45
CA LYS A 113 -17.14 17.06 4.27
C LYS A 113 -18.66 17.10 4.46
N ASP A 114 -19.43 16.91 3.40
CA ASP A 114 -20.89 16.93 3.45
C ASP A 114 -21.41 15.80 4.35
N LYS A 115 -20.83 14.60 4.27
CA LYS A 115 -21.13 13.49 5.19
C LYS A 115 -20.88 13.84 6.65
N LYS A 116 -19.76 14.50 6.96
CA LYS A 116 -19.48 14.96 8.33
C LYS A 116 -20.50 15.98 8.81
N ARG A 117 -20.85 16.96 7.98
CA ARG A 117 -21.89 17.95 8.29
C ARG A 117 -23.25 17.30 8.56
N LYS A 118 -23.64 16.31 7.74
CA LYS A 118 -24.88 15.54 7.95
C LYS A 118 -24.86 14.72 9.25
N GLN A 119 -23.70 14.18 9.63
CA GLN A 119 -23.54 13.46 10.90
C GLN A 119 -23.59 14.38 12.12
N GLU A 120 -23.15 15.62 11.99
CA GLU A 120 -23.17 16.63 13.05
C GLU A 120 -24.57 17.24 13.25
N THR A 121 -25.39 17.33 12.19
CA THR A 121 -26.78 17.77 12.32
C THR A 121 -27.63 16.73 13.03
N PRO A 122 -28.40 17.10 14.07
CA PRO A 122 -29.27 16.16 14.76
C PRO A 122 -30.29 15.57 13.79
N VAL A 123 -30.50 14.27 13.93
CA VAL A 123 -31.22 13.36 13.01
C VAL A 123 -32.66 13.78 12.70
N VAL A 124 -33.27 14.66 13.52
CA VAL A 124 -34.64 15.12 13.35
C VAL A 124 -34.70 16.24 12.30
N GLY A 125 -34.65 15.88 11.01
CA GLY A 125 -34.95 16.82 9.91
C GLY A 125 -34.12 16.71 8.64
N ASP A 126 -33.10 15.83 8.57
CA ASP A 126 -32.30 15.68 7.36
C ASP A 126 -32.98 14.75 6.34
N ILE A 127 -33.69 15.35 5.38
CA ILE A 127 -34.33 14.66 4.23
C ILE A 127 -33.27 13.92 3.38
N GLY A 128 -32.01 14.37 3.43
CA GLY A 128 -30.91 13.73 2.73
C GLY A 128 -30.57 12.33 3.26
N LEU A 129 -30.77 12.07 4.55
CA LEU A 129 -30.60 10.73 5.12
C LEU A 129 -31.66 9.76 4.59
N LEU A 130 -32.90 10.22 4.44
CA LEU A 130 -33.99 9.43 3.85
C LEU A 130 -33.67 9.07 2.39
N GLY A 131 -33.19 10.04 1.61
CA GLY A 131 -32.77 9.80 0.22
C GLY A 131 -31.62 8.79 0.09
N GLU A 132 -30.65 8.80 1.01
CA GLU A 132 -29.55 7.82 1.03
C GLU A 132 -29.97 6.44 1.54
N ALA A 133 -30.96 6.36 2.42
CA ALA A 133 -31.50 5.11 2.95
C ALA A 133 -32.40 4.38 1.95
N LEU A 134 -32.85 5.06 0.88
CA LEU A 134 -33.65 4.44 -0.17
C LEU A 134 -32.78 3.60 -1.12
N PRO A 135 -33.25 2.41 -1.54
CA PRO A 135 -32.57 1.63 -2.55
C PRO A 135 -32.54 2.41 -3.87
N THR A 136 -31.37 2.43 -4.51
CA THR A 136 -31.24 2.99 -5.85
C THR A 136 -31.92 2.08 -6.88
N LEU A 137 -32.39 2.65 -7.99
CA LEU A 137 -33.06 1.88 -9.05
C LEU A 137 -32.20 0.71 -9.56
N ASP A 138 -30.88 0.92 -9.65
CA ASP A 138 -29.91 -0.13 -9.96
C ASP A 138 -29.90 -1.28 -8.94
N MET A 139 -30.04 -0.96 -7.65
CA MET A 139 -30.12 -1.99 -6.60
C MET A 139 -31.42 -2.77 -6.70
N LEU A 140 -32.52 -2.11 -7.05
CA LEU A 140 -33.83 -2.74 -7.21
C LEU A 140 -33.86 -3.67 -8.43
N LEU A 141 -33.29 -3.21 -9.55
CA LEU A 141 -33.13 -4.02 -10.77
C LEU A 141 -32.18 -5.20 -10.57
N LYS A 142 -31.21 -5.10 -9.64
CA LYS A 142 -30.25 -6.17 -9.31
C LYS A 142 -30.74 -7.09 -8.19
N SER A 143 -31.70 -6.67 -7.36
CA SER A 143 -32.15 -7.43 -6.18
C SER A 143 -33.03 -8.64 -6.51
N ASP A 144 -33.63 -8.70 -7.70
CA ASP A 144 -34.32 -9.91 -8.18
C ASP A 144 -33.35 -11.08 -8.42
N GLN A 145 -32.04 -10.80 -8.48
CA GLN A 145 -31.01 -11.81 -8.41
C GLN A 145 -30.54 -11.97 -6.97
N HIS A 146 -31.26 -12.78 -6.19
CA HIS A 146 -30.84 -13.22 -4.87
C HIS A 146 -29.36 -13.68 -4.87
N LYS A 147 -28.45 -12.81 -4.44
CA LYS A 147 -27.13 -13.20 -3.98
C LYS A 147 -26.99 -12.77 -2.53
N LYS A 148 -27.13 -13.78 -1.66
CA LYS A 148 -26.65 -13.73 -0.27
C LYS A 148 -25.29 -13.03 -0.31
N LYS A 149 -25.14 -11.93 0.43
CA LYS A 149 -23.87 -11.23 0.57
C LYS A 149 -22.85 -12.26 1.02
N GLU A 150 -21.97 -12.67 0.11
CA GLU A 150 -20.79 -13.43 0.46
C GLU A 150 -19.94 -12.49 1.30
N CYS A 151 -20.07 -12.64 2.62
CA CYS A 151 -19.08 -12.23 3.59
C CYS A 151 -17.72 -12.57 2.98
N ASN A 152 -16.87 -11.56 2.77
CA ASN A 152 -15.50 -11.70 2.31
C ASN A 152 -14.87 -12.89 3.06
N LYS A 153 -14.73 -14.03 2.38
CA LYS A 153 -14.06 -15.20 2.94
C LYS A 153 -12.59 -14.80 3.08
N GLU A 154 -12.21 -14.31 4.26
CA GLU A 154 -10.81 -14.07 4.60
C GLU A 154 -10.05 -15.35 4.25
N LYS A 155 -8.96 -15.24 3.48
CA LYS A 155 -8.15 -16.40 3.07
C LYS A 155 -7.88 -17.26 4.29
N ALA A 156 -8.15 -18.57 4.19
CA ALA A 156 -7.95 -19.51 5.28
C ALA A 156 -6.48 -19.43 5.73
N ARG A 157 -6.26 -18.91 6.94
CA ARG A 157 -4.94 -18.91 7.58
C ARG A 157 -4.76 -20.25 8.27
N SER A 158 -3.55 -20.80 8.26
CA SER A 158 -3.21 -22.02 9.01
C SER A 158 -3.50 -21.87 10.51
N ILE A 159 -3.30 -20.66 11.04
CA ILE A 159 -3.56 -20.33 12.45
C ILE A 159 -4.53 -19.15 12.52
N PRO A 160 -5.67 -19.27 13.23
CA PRO A 160 -6.61 -18.18 13.43
C PRO A 160 -6.01 -17.07 14.31
N LYS A 161 -6.50 -15.84 14.15
CA LYS A 161 -6.07 -14.67 14.95
C LYS A 161 -6.28 -14.93 16.45
N GLU A 162 -5.41 -14.37 17.29
CA GLU A 162 -5.43 -14.49 18.76
C GLU A 162 -6.82 -14.34 19.38
N LYS A 163 -7.51 -13.24 19.08
CA LYS A 163 -8.86 -12.96 19.61
C LYS A 163 -9.88 -14.05 19.28
N ARG A 164 -9.80 -14.62 18.08
CA ARG A 164 -10.70 -15.70 17.65
C ARG A 164 -10.38 -16.97 18.42
N ARG A 165 -9.09 -17.28 18.61
CA ARG A 165 -8.64 -18.43 19.40
C ARG A 165 -9.05 -18.31 20.86
N GLN A 166 -8.86 -17.15 21.47
CA GLN A 166 -9.30 -16.87 22.84
C GLN A 166 -10.82 -17.03 23.00
N LYS A 167 -11.60 -16.50 22.05
CA LYS A 167 -13.06 -16.67 22.07
C LYS A 167 -13.48 -18.12 21.91
N GLN A 168 -12.77 -18.89 21.08
CA GLN A 168 -13.04 -20.32 20.92
C GLN A 168 -12.69 -21.09 22.20
N MET A 169 -11.53 -20.80 22.81
CA MET A 169 -11.12 -21.39 24.08
C MET A 169 -12.16 -21.15 25.19
N MET A 170 -12.71 -19.94 25.32
CA MET A 170 -13.75 -19.66 26.32
C MET A 170 -15.03 -20.49 26.09
N LYS A 171 -15.43 -20.63 24.82
CA LYS A 171 -16.58 -21.48 24.46
C LYS A 171 -16.31 -22.95 24.75
N ASP A 172 -15.08 -23.42 24.50
CA ASP A 172 -14.69 -24.80 24.79
C ASP A 172 -14.75 -25.05 26.31
N ILE A 173 -14.28 -24.11 27.13
CA ILE A 173 -14.40 -24.18 28.60
C ILE A 173 -15.87 -24.25 29.04
N GLU A 174 -16.72 -23.39 28.51
CA GLU A 174 -18.16 -23.40 28.80
C GLU A 174 -18.81 -24.74 28.41
N LEU A 175 -18.48 -25.26 27.23
CA LEU A 175 -18.95 -26.55 26.74
C LEU A 175 -18.50 -27.71 27.64
N PHE A 176 -17.23 -27.73 28.04
CA PHE A 176 -16.72 -28.76 28.95
C PHE A 176 -17.41 -28.70 30.32
N GLY A 177 -17.70 -27.49 30.83
CA GLY A 177 -18.49 -27.31 32.03
C GLY A 177 -19.88 -27.94 31.90
N GLN A 178 -20.55 -27.75 30.77
CA GLN A 178 -21.86 -28.36 30.49
C GLN A 178 -21.78 -29.89 30.45
N VAL A 179 -20.79 -30.44 29.75
CA VAL A 179 -20.57 -31.90 29.66
C VAL A 179 -20.31 -32.49 31.04
N TYR A 180 -19.48 -31.84 31.85
CA TYR A 180 -19.15 -32.29 33.20
C TYR A 180 -20.37 -32.32 34.12
N ASN A 181 -21.30 -31.37 33.95
CA ASN A 181 -22.53 -31.30 34.74
C ASN A 181 -23.62 -32.29 34.28
N HIS A 182 -23.44 -32.98 33.14
CA HIS A 182 -24.46 -33.88 32.61
C HIS A 182 -24.48 -35.22 33.36
N PRO A 183 -25.64 -35.71 33.84
CA PRO A 183 -25.73 -36.92 34.68
C PRO A 183 -25.25 -38.20 33.97
N SER A 184 -25.48 -38.31 32.67
CA SER A 184 -24.99 -39.46 31.89
C SER A 184 -23.46 -39.51 31.83
N TYR A 185 -22.81 -38.35 31.73
CA TYR A 185 -21.35 -38.25 31.64
C TYR A 185 -20.70 -38.53 33.00
N THR A 186 -21.29 -38.06 34.10
CA THR A 186 -20.78 -38.35 35.46
C THR A 186 -20.92 -39.82 35.83
N SER A 187 -21.99 -40.48 35.36
CA SER A 187 -22.24 -41.90 35.62
C SER A 187 -21.34 -42.82 34.81
N ASN A 188 -21.19 -42.58 33.49
CA ASN A 188 -20.34 -43.37 32.60
C ASN A 188 -19.74 -42.51 31.47
N PRO A 189 -18.59 -41.85 31.71
CA PRO A 189 -18.03 -40.90 30.75
C PRO A 189 -17.60 -41.60 29.45
N ARG A 190 -17.01 -42.80 29.55
CA ARG A 190 -16.51 -43.53 28.39
C ARG A 190 -17.64 -44.01 27.48
N GLY A 191 -18.74 -44.47 28.07
CA GLY A 191 -19.94 -44.88 27.34
C GLY A 191 -20.61 -43.71 26.63
N THR A 192 -20.81 -42.59 27.32
CA THR A 192 -21.41 -41.38 26.73
C THR A 192 -20.56 -40.80 25.59
N ILE A 193 -19.22 -40.79 25.73
CA ILE A 193 -18.33 -40.38 24.64
C ILE A 193 -18.48 -41.32 23.44
N HIS A 194 -18.52 -42.63 23.69
CA HIS A 194 -18.66 -43.63 22.62
C HIS A 194 -19.98 -43.47 21.85
N GLU A 195 -21.10 -43.32 22.55
CA GLU A 195 -22.42 -43.08 21.95
C GLU A 195 -22.45 -41.78 21.15
N HIS A 196 -21.90 -40.70 21.70
CA HIS A 196 -21.83 -39.42 21.00
C HIS A 196 -21.03 -39.53 19.69
N LEU A 197 -19.89 -40.22 19.71
CA LEU A 197 -19.09 -40.47 18.50
C LEU A 197 -19.87 -41.29 17.46
N GLN A 198 -20.59 -42.34 17.89
CA GLN A 198 -21.43 -43.13 16.97
C GLN A 198 -22.51 -42.26 16.32
N ASN A 199 -23.20 -41.42 17.10
CA ASN A 199 -24.25 -40.54 16.59
C ASN A 199 -23.68 -39.50 15.62
N LYS A 200 -22.50 -38.95 15.91
CA LYS A 200 -21.80 -37.99 15.05
C LYS A 200 -21.38 -38.62 13.73
N LEU A 201 -20.87 -39.86 13.73
CA LEU A 201 -20.55 -40.58 12.49
C LEU A 201 -21.80 -40.88 11.64
N LYS A 202 -22.92 -41.24 12.27
CA LYS A 202 -24.20 -41.44 11.56
C LYS A 202 -24.67 -40.15 10.90
N GLN A 203 -24.63 -39.02 11.62
CA GLN A 203 -25.00 -37.71 11.07
C GLN A 203 -24.13 -37.30 9.89
N GLU A 204 -22.82 -37.53 9.93
CA GLU A 204 -21.94 -37.25 8.80
C GLU A 204 -22.29 -38.11 7.59
N ASN A 205 -22.54 -39.41 7.79
CA ASN A 205 -22.94 -40.32 6.70
C ASN A 205 -24.31 -39.97 6.09
N ASP A 206 -25.28 -39.57 6.91
CA ASP A 206 -26.63 -39.20 6.46
C ASP A 206 -26.65 -37.85 5.70
N MET A 207 -25.66 -36.97 5.95
CA MET A 207 -25.53 -35.66 5.28
C MET A 207 -24.79 -35.73 3.94
N ASP A 208 -24.06 -36.81 3.69
CA ASP A 208 -23.30 -37.05 2.44
C ASP A 208 -24.13 -37.80 1.36
N LEU A 209 -25.39 -38.18 1.68
CA LEU A 209 -26.39 -38.76 0.78
C LEU A 209 -27.38 -37.70 0.27
#